data_AF-A0A1C6E9G6-F1
#
_entry.id   AF-A0A1C6E9G6-F1
#
_cell.length_a   1.000
_cell.length_b   1.000
_cell.length_c   1.000
_cell.angle_alpha   90.00
_cell.angle_beta   90.00
_cell.angle_gamma   90.00
#
_symmetry.space_group_name_H-M   'P 1'
#
loop_
_entity.id
_entity.type
_entity.pdbx_description
1 polymer ?
#
loop_
_entity_poly.entity_id
_entity_poly.type
_entity_poly.pdbx_seq_one_letter_code
_entity_poly.pdbx_strand_id
1 'polypeptide(L)' 'MRNFDEILAKIARDNGTTPEDVLHEMQVAIDNAYDHHDQEAQQLWDKMTFKGDRPTPEEFIFQVAMMLDEGNVILQ' A
#
# COMPACT_ATOMS: atom_id res chain seq x y z
N MET A 1 10.13 7.65 12.38
CA MET A 1 9.03 7.19 11.50
C MET A 1 7.86 6.90 12.42
N ARG A 2 7.03 7.90 12.76
CA ARG A 2 6.02 7.76 13.84
C ARG A 2 4.59 7.55 13.34
N ASN A 3 4.34 7.58 12.02
CA ASN A 3 2.97 7.55 11.50
C ASN A 3 2.51 6.16 11.05
N PHE A 4 3.38 5.36 10.41
CA PHE A 4 2.98 4.06 9.88
C PHE A 4 2.73 3.03 10.99
N ASP A 5 3.65 2.92 11.96
CA ASP A 5 3.48 2.03 13.11
C ASP A 5 2.22 2.35 13.94
N GLU A 6 1.85 3.62 14.06
CA GLU A 6 0.61 4.04 14.75
C GLU A 6 -0.64 3.60 14.00
N ILE A 7 -0.62 3.63 12.66
CA ILE A 7 -1.71 3.13 11.80
C ILE A 7 -1.84 1.61 11.99
N LEU A 8 -0.73 0.87 11.90
CA LEU A 8 -0.71 -0.58 12.11
C LEU A 8 -1.26 -0.93 13.50
N ALA A 9 -0.78 -0.24 14.53
CA ALA A 9 -1.23 -0.46 15.90
C ALA A 9 -2.71 -0.14 16.10
N LYS A 10 -3.24 0.88 15.41
CA LYS A 10 -4.67 1.19 15.45
C LYS A 10 -5.50 0.07 14.81
N ILE A 11 -5.14 -0.35 13.59
CA ILE A 11 -5.83 -1.43 12.86
C ILE A 11 -5.77 -2.72 13.67
N ALA A 12 -4.62 -3.05 14.24
CA ALA A 12 -4.42 -4.22 15.08
C ALA A 12 -5.38 -4.25 16.29
N ARG A 13 -5.44 -3.14 17.03
CA ARG A 13 -6.37 -3.01 18.18
C ARG A 13 -7.83 -3.14 17.78
N ASP A 14 -8.23 -2.48 16.69
CA ASP A 14 -9.63 -2.48 16.24
C ASP A 14 -10.10 -3.86 15.75
N ASN A 15 -9.16 -4.71 15.29
CA ASN A 15 -9.44 -6.05 14.76
C ASN A 15 -9.03 -7.19 15.70
N GLY A 16 -8.53 -6.91 16.91
CA GLY A 16 -8.10 -7.93 17.86
C GLY A 16 -6.91 -8.77 17.38
N THR A 17 -5.98 -8.16 16.64
CA THR A 17 -4.77 -8.79 16.10
C THR A 17 -3.50 -8.01 16.52
N THR A 18 -2.34 -8.34 15.96
CA THR A 18 -1.05 -7.66 16.23
C THR A 18 -0.64 -6.73 15.07
N PRO A 19 0.11 -5.63 15.34
CA PRO A 19 0.66 -4.78 14.27
C PRO A 19 1.50 -5.56 13.27
N GLU A 20 2.23 -6.58 13.74
CA GLU A 20 3.07 -7.46 12.92
C GLU A 20 2.22 -8.30 11.96
N ASP A 21 1.11 -8.87 12.44
CA ASP A 21 0.19 -9.63 11.58
C ASP A 21 -0.49 -8.71 10.55
N VAL A 22 -0.88 -7.48 10.94
CA VAL A 22 -1.40 -6.49 9.99
C VAL A 22 -0.38 -6.20 8.90
N LEU A 23 0.87 -5.93 9.28
CA LEU A 23 1.94 -5.67 8.32
C LEU A 23 2.17 -6.87 7.38
N HIS A 24 2.17 -8.09 7.93
CA HIS A 24 2.36 -9.31 7.18
C HIS A 24 1.25 -9.53 6.15
N GLU A 25 -0.01 -9.45 6.58
CA GLU A 25 -1.18 -9.63 5.70
C GLU A 25 -1.21 -8.56 4.59
N MET A 26 -0.83 -7.32 4.89
CA MET A 26 -0.70 -6.28 3.87
C MET A 26 0.35 -6.64 2.83
N GLN A 27 1.53 -7.12 3.24
CA GLN A 27 2.56 -7.55 2.29
C GLN A 27 2.07 -8.73 1.44
N VAL A 28 1.42 -9.72 2.05
CA VAL A 28 0.87 -10.88 1.32
C VAL A 28 -0.16 -10.44 0.27
N ALA A 29 -1.05 -9.51 0.62
CA ALA A 29 -2.04 -8.98 -0.31
C ALA A 29 -1.40 -8.22 -1.47
N ILE A 30 -0.38 -7.40 -1.19
CA ILE A 30 0.38 -6.65 -2.20
C ILE A 30 1.13 -7.62 -3.12
N ASP A 31 1.82 -8.61 -2.56
CA ASP A 31 2.56 -9.62 -3.30
C ASP A 31 1.63 -10.42 -4.22
N ASN A 32 0.45 -10.82 -3.71
CA ASN A 32 -0.54 -11.52 -4.51
C ASN A 32 -1.07 -10.65 -5.65
N ALA A 33 -1.36 -9.38 -5.38
CA ALA A 33 -1.82 -8.43 -6.40
C ALA A 33 -0.75 -8.16 -7.46
N TYR A 34 0.52 -8.08 -7.07
CA TYR A 34 1.65 -7.89 -7.99
C TYR A 34 1.95 -9.12 -8.85
N ASP A 35 1.68 -10.33 -8.35
CA ASP A 35 1.91 -11.56 -9.09
C ASP A 35 0.77 -11.93 -10.04
N HIS A 36 -0.45 -11.41 -9.78
CA HIS A 36 -1.67 -11.82 -10.49
C HIS A 36 -2.46 -10.65 -11.09
N HIS A 37 -1.84 -9.48 -11.27
CA HIS A 37 -2.54 -8.34 -11.88
C HIS A 37 -2.81 -8.56 -13.36
N ASP A 38 -3.93 -7.99 -13.82
CA ASP A 38 -4.31 -7.97 -15.22
C ASP A 38 -3.69 -6.77 -15.97
N GLN A 39 -3.95 -6.70 -17.27
CA GLN A 39 -3.47 -5.60 -18.12
C GLN A 39 -4.00 -4.23 -17.70
N GLU A 40 -5.18 -4.16 -17.07
CA GLU A 40 -5.76 -2.89 -16.62
C GLU A 40 -4.98 -2.34 -15.43
N ALA A 41 -4.61 -3.22 -14.50
CA ALA A 41 -3.80 -2.87 -13.34
C ALA A 41 -2.31 -2.63 -13.69
N GLN A 42 -1.80 -3.10 -14.83
CA GLN A 42 -0.40 -2.83 -15.25
C GLN A 42 -0.08 -1.33 -15.31
N GLN A 43 -1.02 -0.50 -15.80
CA GLN A 43 -0.80 0.94 -15.89
C GLN A 43 -0.66 1.61 -14.52
N LEU A 44 -1.29 1.05 -13.49
CA LEU A 44 -1.14 1.54 -12.12
C LEU A 44 0.27 1.20 -11.61
N TRP A 45 0.68 -0.06 -11.78
CA TRP A 45 2.00 -0.54 -11.35
C TRP A 45 3.15 0.19 -12.05
N ASP A 46 3.04 0.45 -13.35
CA ASP A 46 4.05 1.17 -14.15
C ASP A 46 4.29 2.61 -13.66
N LYS A 47 3.29 3.23 -13.04
CA LYS A 47 3.40 4.59 -12.50
C LYS A 47 4.05 4.62 -11.12
N MET A 48 4.13 3.49 -10.44
CA MET A 48 4.73 3.41 -9.12
C MET A 48 6.24 3.19 -9.24
N THR A 49 7.00 3.82 -8.34
CA THR A 49 8.47 3.62 -8.25
C THR A 49 8.82 3.10 -6.88
N PHE A 50 9.48 1.94 -6.83
CA PHE A 50 9.88 1.25 -5.60
C PHE A 50 11.40 1.11 -5.53
N LYS A 51 11.94 0.98 -4.32
CA LYS A 51 13.39 0.81 -4.11
C LYS A 51 13.88 -0.61 -4.33
N GLY A 52 13.01 -1.60 -4.17
CA GLY A 52 13.29 -3.03 -4.37
C GLY A 52 12.40 -3.65 -5.43
N ASP A 53 12.47 -4.98 -5.54
CA ASP A 53 11.71 -5.76 -6.53
C ASP A 53 10.19 -5.66 -6.35
N ARG A 54 9.76 -5.49 -5.09
CA ARG A 54 8.35 -5.35 -4.71
C ARG A 54 8.19 -4.20 -3.71
N PRO A 55 7.02 -3.52 -3.70
CA PRO A 55 6.76 -2.49 -2.72
C PRO A 55 6.61 -3.06 -1.32
N THR A 56 7.13 -2.33 -0.34
CA THR A 56 6.72 -2.49 1.05
C THR A 56 5.32 -1.91 1.27
N PRO A 57 4.60 -2.28 2.34
CA PRO A 57 3.24 -1.80 2.56
C PRO A 57 3.19 -0.29 2.81
N GLU A 58 4.23 0.28 3.42
CA GLU A 58 4.37 1.74 3.60
C GLU A 58 4.56 2.46 2.26
N GLU A 59 5.46 1.96 1.40
CA GLU A 59 5.69 2.55 0.07
C GLU A 59 4.45 2.46 -0.81
N PHE A 60 3.75 1.32 -0.80
CA PHE A 60 2.54 1.12 -1.58
C PHE A 60 1.44 2.11 -1.18
N ILE A 61 1.14 2.22 0.13
CA ILE A 61 0.13 3.15 0.63
C ILE A 61 0.51 4.59 0.30
N PHE A 62 1.78 4.95 0.47
CA PHE A 62 2.24 6.30 0.16
C PHE A 62 2.03 6.65 -1.32
N GLN A 63 2.42 5.76 -2.24
CA GLN A 63 2.27 5.98 -3.68
C GLN A 63 0.80 6.06 -4.09
N VAL A 64 -0.04 5.15 -3.60
CA VAL A 64 -1.49 5.19 -3.86
C VAL A 64 -2.11 6.47 -3.32
N ALA A 65 -1.74 6.91 -2.12
CA ALA A 65 -2.23 8.15 -1.53
C ALA A 65 -1.84 9.37 -2.38
N MET A 66 -0.60 9.45 -2.88
CA MET A 66 -0.18 10.52 -3.79
C MET A 66 -0.95 10.50 -5.11
N MET A 67 -1.16 9.32 -5.71
CA MET A 67 -1.95 9.21 -6.95
C MET A 67 -3.40 9.67 -6.78
N LEU A 68 -4.00 9.38 -5.62
CA LEU A 68 -5.35 9.85 -5.28
C LEU A 68 -5.39 11.38 -5.07
N ASP A 69 -4.33 11.95 -4.49
CA ASP A 69 -4.21 13.40 -4.29
C ASP A 69 -3.96 14.15 -5.62
N GLU A 70 -3.07 13.64 -6.47
CA GLU A 70 -2.82 14.18 -7.82
C GLU A 70 -4.07 14.06 -8.72
N GLY A 71 -4.84 12.98 -8.59
CA GLY A 71 -6.13 12.81 -9.26
C GLY A 71 -7.18 13.85 -8.83
N ASN A 72 -7.07 14.40 -7.61
CA ASN A 72 -7.92 15.49 -7.12
C ASN A 72 -7.53 16.86 -7.69
N VAL A 73 -6.29 17.06 -8.17
CA VAL A 73 -5.86 18.33 -8.79
C VAL A 73 -6.40 18.49 -10.21
N ILE A 74 -6.69 17.40 -10.91
CA ILE A 74 -7.25 17.44 -12.28
C ILE A 74 -8.77 17.69 -12.27
N LEU A 75 -9.44 17.58 -11.11
CA LEU A 75 -10.89 17.75 -10.96
C LEU A 75 -11.30 19.02 -10.18
N GLN A 76 -10.40 19.97 -9.92
CA GLN A 76 -10.72 21.29 -9.35
C GLN A 76 -10.59 22.43 -10.35
#